data_AF-A0A660SJR8-F1
#
_entry.id   AF-A0A660SJR8-F1
#
_cell.length_a   1.000
_cell.length_b   1.000
_cell.length_c   1.000
_cell.angle_alpha   90.00
_cell.angle_beta   90.00
_cell.angle_gamma   90.00
#
_symmetry.space_group_name_H-M   'P 1'
#
loop_
_entity.id
_entity.type
_entity.pdbx_description
1 polymer ?
#
loop_
_entity_poly.entity_id
_entity_poly.type
_entity_poly.pdbx_seq_one_letter_code
_entity_poly.pdbx_strand_id
1 'polypeptide(L)'
;GNIVRLKAKLTWVGRTSMEVKLEVLSEDFETQRIELTNQAYFVYVALDQNGRPKPVPGLILETDEERKEFEDGKKRRDLRLRSRGNR
;
A
#
# COMPACT_ATOMS: atom_id res chain seq x y z
N GLY A 1 -27.92 -7.12 0.90
CA GLY A 1 -26.69 -7.07 1.75
C GLY A 1 -25.49 -7.08 0.82
N ASN A 2 -24.41 -6.37 1.16
CA ASN A 2 -23.31 -6.14 0.23
C ASN A 2 -22.10 -7.02 0.54
N ILE A 3 -21.41 -7.46 -0.51
CA ILE A 3 -20.12 -8.13 -0.41
C ILE A 3 -19.03 -7.06 -0.37
N VAL A 4 -18.09 -7.18 0.56
CA VAL A 4 -16.93 -6.29 0.65
C VAL A 4 -15.72 -7.01 0.08
N ARG A 5 -15.11 -6.46 -0.97
CA ARG A 5 -13.87 -6.95 -1.57
C ARG A 5 -12.74 -5.99 -1.25
N LEU A 6 -11.63 -6.49 -0.73
CA LEU A 6 -10.42 -5.71 -0.53
C LEU A 6 -9.41 -6.08 -1.60
N LYS A 7 -8.90 -5.08 -2.32
CA LYS A 7 -7.74 -5.24 -3.20
C LYS A 7 -6.53 -4.60 -2.55
N ALA A 8 -5.44 -5.35 -2.50
CA ALA A 8 -4.18 -4.92 -1.94
C ALA A 8 -3.08 -4.96 -3.01
N LYS A 9 -2.31 -3.89 -3.13
CA LYS A 9 -1.15 -3.82 -4.04
C LYS A 9 0.04 -3.20 -3.34
N LEU A 10 1.22 -3.83 -3.45
CA LEU A 10 2.47 -3.19 -3.05
C LEU A 10 2.77 -2.06 -4.03
N THR A 11 2.83 -0.83 -3.52
CA THR A 11 3.10 0.36 -4.33
C THR A 11 4.49 0.91 -4.14
N TRP A 12 5.19 0.57 -3.04
CA TRP A 12 6.57 0.99 -2.82
C TRP A 12 7.28 0.08 -1.82
N VAL A 13 8.58 -0.12 -2.02
CA VAL A 13 9.44 -0.92 -1.13
C VAL A 13 10.73 -0.16 -0.83
N GLY A 14 11.05 -0.02 0.46
CA GLY A 14 12.32 0.50 0.95
C GLY A 14 13.22 -0.61 1.48
N ARG A 15 14.18 -0.26 2.35
CA ARG A 15 15.10 -1.26 2.91
C ARG A 15 14.38 -2.34 3.71
N THR A 16 13.54 -1.94 4.67
CA THR A 16 12.85 -2.86 5.61
C THR A 16 11.35 -2.61 5.69
N SER A 17 10.84 -1.66 4.89
CA SER A 17 9.47 -1.17 4.97
C SER A 17 8.81 -1.21 3.60
N MET A 18 7.50 -1.45 3.57
CA MET A 18 6.71 -1.59 2.35
C MET A 18 5.45 -0.75 2.47
N GLU A 19 5.05 -0.08 1.38
CA GLU A 19 3.75 0.56 1.27
C GLU A 19 2.78 -0.34 0.49
N VAL A 20 1.59 -0.53 1.06
CA VAL A 20 0.49 -1.27 0.44
C VAL A 20 -0.68 -0.32 0.23
N LYS A 21 -1.12 -0.17 -1.01
CA LYS A 21 -2.40 0.46 -1.36
C LYS A 21 -3.52 -0.54 -1.11
N LEU A 22 -4.51 -0.15 -0.31
CA LEU A 22 -5.76 -0.89 -0.12
C LEU A 22 -6.91 -0.15 -0.78
N GLU A 23 -7.68 -0.87 -1.58
CA GLU A 23 -8.94 -0.42 -2.17
C GLU A 23 -10.07 -1.29 -1.64
N VAL A 24 -11.08 -0.67 -1.04
CA VAL A 24 -12.26 -1.34 -0.50
C VAL A 24 -13.41 -1.16 -1.46
N LEU A 25 -13.88 -2.25 -2.05
CA LEU A 25 -15.00 -2.26 -2.98
C LEU A 25 -16.22 -2.86 -2.31
N SER A 26 -17.36 -2.18 -2.41
CA SER A 26 -18.67 -2.72 -2.07
C SER A 26 -19.32 -3.24 -3.34
N GLU A 27 -19.81 -4.47 -3.30
CA GLU A 27 -20.56 -5.09 -4.38
C GLU A 27 -21.96 -5.41 -3.89
N ASP A 28 -22.95 -4.88 -4.59
CA ASP A 28 -24.35 -5.19 -4.37
C ASP A 28 -24.68 -6.53 -5.05
N PHE A 29 -25.18 -7.49 -4.27
CA PHE A 29 -25.43 -8.85 -4.74
C PHE A 29 -26.57 -8.94 -5.76
N GLU A 30 -27.58 -8.08 -5.64
CA GLU A 30 -28.78 -8.11 -6.48
C GLU A 30 -28.53 -7.37 -7.80
N THR A 31 -27.89 -6.20 -7.72
CA THR A 31 -27.66 -5.34 -8.89
C THR A 31 -26.32 -5.57 -9.58
N GLN A 32 -25.43 -6.35 -8.96
CA GLN A 32 -24.05 -6.58 -9.42
C GLN A 32 -23.22 -5.29 -9.54
N ARG A 33 -23.67 -4.19 -8.92
CA ARG A 33 -22.98 -2.90 -8.93
C ARG A 33 -21.77 -2.96 -8.00
N ILE A 34 -20.59 -2.59 -8.53
CA ILE A 34 -19.34 -2.51 -7.78
C ILE A 34 -18.96 -1.04 -7.61
N GLU A 35 -18.68 -0.64 -6.37
CA GLU A 35 -18.29 0.72 -6.02
C GLU A 35 -17.02 0.74 -5.18
N LEU A 36 -16.08 1.61 -5.52
CA LEU A 36 -14.94 1.91 -4.66
C LEU A 36 -15.40 2.81 -3.50
N THR A 37 -15.34 2.29 -2.28
CA THR A 37 -15.81 2.99 -1.08
C THR A 37 -14.69 3.67 -0.30
N ASN A 38 -13.51 3.06 -0.28
CA ASN A 38 -12.37 3.59 0.43
C ASN A 38 -11.06 3.25 -0.29
N GLN A 39 -10.09 4.15 -0.16
CA GLN A 39 -8.72 3.91 -0.59
C GLN A 39 -7.77 4.43 0.48
N ALA A 40 -6.82 3.61 0.89
CA ALA A 40 -5.84 3.95 1.91
C ALA A 40 -4.45 3.36 1.60
N TYR A 41 -3.42 3.94 2.21
CA TYR A 41 -2.04 3.50 2.10
C TYR A 41 -1.50 3.09 3.46
N PHE A 42 -1.08 1.85 3.60
CA PHE A 42 -0.54 1.28 4.82
C PHE A 42 0.97 1.08 4.68
N VAL A 43 1.71 1.32 5.77
CA VAL A 43 3.15 1.05 5.83
C VAL A 43 3.39 -0.13 6.75
N TYR A 44 4.00 -1.17 6.21
CA TYR A 44 4.43 -2.35 6.94
C TYR A 44 5.95 -2.33 7.12
N VAL A 45 6.44 -2.94 8.20
CA VAL A 45 7.87 -3.13 8.45
C VAL A 45 8.12 -4.62 8.63
N ALA A 46 9.03 -5.19 7.84
CA ALA A 46 9.43 -6.58 7.98
C ALA A 46 10.33 -6.73 9.22
N LEU A 47 10.02 -7.70 10.07
CA LEU A 47 10.76 -8.01 11.28
C LEU A 47 11.38 -9.41 11.19
N ASP A 48 12.55 -9.60 11.78
CA ASP A 48 13.13 -10.92 12.02
C ASP A 48 12.51 -11.61 13.26
N GLN A 49 13.00 -12.81 13.58
CA GLN A 49 12.52 -13.58 14.73
C GLN A 49 12.76 -12.89 16.08
N ASN A 50 13.66 -11.92 16.13
CA ASN A 50 13.98 -11.13 17.33
C ASN A 50 13.25 -9.78 17.34
N GLY A 51 12.30 -9.55 16.41
CA GLY A 51 11.55 -8.30 16.30
C GLY A 51 12.36 -7.13 15.72
N ARG A 52 13.53 -7.38 15.11
CA ARG A 52 14.36 -6.33 14.51
C ARG A 52 14.02 -6.13 13.03
N PRO A 53 14.04 -4.90 12.49
CA PRO A 53 13.78 -4.66 11.07
C PRO A 53 14.73 -5.43 10.16
N LYS A 54 14.17 -6.25 9.26
CA LYS A 54 14.92 -7.08 8.31
C LYS A 54 14.81 -6.53 6.88
N PRO A 55 15.87 -6.60 6.06
CA PRO A 55 15.77 -6.25 4.65
C PRO A 55 14.72 -7.07 3.90
N VAL A 56 14.02 -6.42 2.96
CA VAL A 56 13.05 -7.05 2.06
C VAL A 56 13.52 -6.97 0.61
N PRO A 57 13.13 -7.92 -0.26
CA PRO A 57 13.38 -7.83 -1.70
C PRO A 57 12.74 -6.57 -2.28
N GLY A 58 13.42 -5.95 -3.25
CA GLY A 58 12.85 -4.83 -4.00
C GLY A 58 11.66 -5.26 -4.87
N LEU A 59 10.86 -4.29 -5.28
CA LEU A 59 9.74 -4.51 -6.21
C LEU A 59 10.27 -4.48 -7.65
N ILE A 60 9.92 -5.49 -8.45
CA ILE A 60 10.16 -5.49 -9.89
C ILE A 60 9.04 -4.68 -10.53
N LEU A 61 9.41 -3.68 -11.34
CA LEU A 61 8.47 -2.74 -11.98
C LEU A 61 8.47 -2.99 -13.48
N GLU A 62 7.40 -3.61 -13.97
CA GLU A 62 7.27 -4.05 -15.35
C GLU A 62 6.65 -2.95 -16.22
N THR A 63 5.60 -2.29 -15.71
CA THR A 63 4.85 -1.27 -16.45
C THR A 63 5.21 0.17 -16.05
N ASP A 64 4.87 1.13 -16.91
CA ASP A 64 5.04 2.56 -16.60
C ASP A 64 4.12 3.02 -15.47
N GLU A 65 2.92 2.46 -15.36
CA GLU A 65 2.03 2.69 -14.23
C GLU A 65 2.68 2.24 -12.91
N GLU A 66 3.32 1.07 -12.88
CA GLU A 66 4.02 0.58 -11.69
C GLU A 66 5.21 1.46 -11.31
N ARG A 67 5.98 1.93 -12.29
CA ARG A 67 7.06 2.91 -12.06
C ARG A 67 6.53 4.20 -11.46
N LYS A 68 5.42 4.71 -11.98
CA LYS A 68 4.76 5.91 -11.46
C LYS A 68 4.23 5.71 -10.04
N GLU A 69 3.55 4.60 -9.78
CA GLU A 69 3.05 4.26 -8.43
C GLU A 69 4.19 4.16 -7.41
N PHE A 70 5.33 3.61 -7.83
CA PHE A 70 6.54 3.52 -7.02
C PHE A 70 7.10 4.90 -6.64
N GLU A 71 7.24 5.81 -7.61
CA GLU A 71 7.69 7.17 -7.34
C GLU A 71 6.69 7.94 -6.46
N ASP A 72 5.39 7.75 -6.65
CA ASP A 72 4.39 8.37 -5.79
C ASP A 72 4.41 7.81 -4.35
N GLY A 73 4.68 6.51 -4.19
CA GLY A 73 4.88 5.89 -2.87
C GLY A 73 6.12 6.42 -2.16
N LYS A 74 7.20 6.68 -2.91
CA LYS A 74 8.41 7.34 -2.39
C LYS A 74 8.11 8.76 -1.91
N LYS A 75 7.37 9.57 -2.69
CA LYS A 75 6.92 10.92 -2.26
C LYS A 75 6.07 10.85 -0.98
N ARG A 76 5.10 9.92 -0.90
CA ARG A 76 4.27 9.73 0.31
C ARG A 76 5.12 9.36 1.52
N ARG A 77 6.14 8.51 1.36
CA ARG A 77 7.10 8.21 2.43
C ARG A 77 7.82 9.46 2.90
N ASP A 78 8.35 10.26 1.99
CA ASP A 78 9.13 11.45 2.35
C ASP A 78 8.26 12.48 3.09
N LEU A 79 7.00 12.65 2.66
CA LEU A 79 6.01 13.44 3.40
C LEU A 79 5.76 12.92 4.82
N ARG A 80 5.59 11.60 4.98
CA ARG A 80 5.43 10.96 6.31
C ARG A 80 6.65 11.15 7.21
N LEU A 81 7.87 11.13 6.66
CA LEU A 81 9.08 11.35 7.46
C LEU A 81 9.21 12.80 7.91
N ARG A 82 8.86 13.76 7.03
CA ARG A 82 8.83 15.19 7.38
C ARG A 82 7.81 15.48 8.49
N SER A 83 6.62 14.88 8.42
CA SER A 83 5.60 15.09 9.46
C SER A 83 5.93 14.42 10.80
N ARG A 84 6.77 13.37 10.81
CA ARG A 84 7.26 12.73 12.04
C ARG A 84 8.31 13.54 12.79
N GLY A 85 9.02 14.45 12.12
CA GLY A 85 10.00 15.35 12.75
C GLY A 85 9.38 16.52 13.53
N ASN A 86 8.05 16.66 13.54
CA ASN A 86 7.31 17.73 14.19
C ASN A 86 6.59 17.28 15.47
N ARG A 87 7.09 16.21 16.12
CA ARG A 87 6.63 15.71 17.41
C ARG A 87 7.75 15.69 18.42
#